data_AF-A0A8S3XLA4-F1
#
_entry.id   AF-A0A8S3XLA4-F1
#
_cell.length_a   1.000
_cell.length_b   1.000
_cell.length_c   1.000
_cell.angle_alpha   90.00
_cell.angle_beta   90.00
_cell.angle_gamma   90.00
#
_symmetry.space_group_name_H-M   'P 1'
#
loop_
_entity.id
_entity.type
_entity.pdbx_description
1 polymer ?
#
loop_
_entity_poly.entity_id
_entity_poly.type
_entity_poly.pdbx_seq_one_letter_code
_entity_poly.pdbx_strand_id
1 'polypeptide(L)'
;MLRHSAEARPSSEALAASRHVPRCVPSRALLALLTQALAARGSRAHAQLLRALLAQRAHPADDLLYTAHADTTSLTPHHPPLHALVYAVVQVFRSHGAAELLPPLLTPMGEAWEARSDAVRVLTASGTVCHLPYDLRLPFARLVAHTGLRRARRYAVSRVFRELAPRTPHATLGTHSPAPAHPREALECAFDIISPNRGQNPNVFCPDDKVIFYVRQVL
;
A
#
# COMPACT_ATOMS: atom_id res chain seq x y z
N MET A 1 -21.61 -2.77 33.25
CA MET A 1 -22.19 -2.09 34.43
C MET A 1 -23.70 -2.38 34.51
N LEU A 2 -24.04 -3.65 34.72
CA LEU A 2 -25.41 -4.08 34.97
C LEU A 2 -25.39 -4.84 36.30
N ARG A 3 -25.11 -4.11 37.38
CA ARG A 3 -25.31 -4.63 38.74
C ARG A 3 -26.66 -4.11 39.20
N HIS A 4 -27.57 -5.02 39.55
CA HIS A 4 -28.94 -4.68 39.94
C HIS A 4 -29.04 -4.03 41.34
N SER A 5 -28.01 -4.17 42.18
CA SER A 5 -27.96 -3.51 43.48
C SER A 5 -27.67 -2.00 43.33
N ALA A 6 -28.53 -1.17 43.93
CA ALA A 6 -28.42 0.29 43.89
C ALA A 6 -27.16 0.81 44.61
N GLU A 7 -26.68 0.10 45.63
CA GLU A 7 -25.50 0.48 46.43
C GLU A 7 -24.18 0.26 45.67
N ALA A 8 -24.17 -0.63 44.67
CA ALA A 8 -23.01 -0.90 43.83
C ALA A 8 -22.95 0.02 42.59
N ARG A 9 -23.83 1.01 42.48
CA ARG A 9 -23.88 1.96 41.35
C ARG A 9 -22.80 3.03 41.54
N PRO A 10 -21.88 3.22 40.57
CA PRO A 10 -20.91 4.30 40.64
C PRO A 10 -21.61 5.67 40.60
N SER A 11 -21.08 6.65 41.33
CA SER A 11 -21.55 8.04 41.26
C SER A 11 -21.30 8.64 39.87
N SER A 12 -22.05 9.68 39.50
CA SER A 12 -21.86 10.36 38.20
C SER A 12 -20.44 10.88 38.00
N GLU A 13 -19.79 11.33 39.08
CA GLU A 13 -18.39 11.75 39.08
C GLU A 13 -17.43 10.58 38.84
N ALA A 14 -17.64 9.46 39.54
CA ALA A 14 -16.86 8.24 39.31
C ALA A 14 -17.06 7.70 37.87
N LEU A 15 -18.26 7.85 37.31
CA LEU A 15 -18.56 7.49 35.92
C LEU A 15 -17.82 8.41 34.94
N ALA A 16 -17.84 9.72 35.16
CA ALA A 16 -17.15 10.71 34.33
C ALA A 16 -15.61 10.55 34.37
N ALA A 17 -15.05 10.15 35.52
CA ALA A 17 -13.64 9.82 35.67
C ALA A 17 -13.26 8.46 35.07
N SER A 18 -14.23 7.56 34.88
CA SER A 18 -14.01 6.22 34.35
C SER A 18 -13.66 6.22 32.86
N ARG A 19 -13.04 5.14 32.39
CA ARG A 19 -12.78 4.88 30.96
C ARG A 19 -14.04 4.62 30.12
N HIS A 20 -15.21 4.58 30.75
CA HIS A 20 -16.48 4.20 30.11
C HIS A 20 -17.28 5.41 29.60
N VAL A 21 -16.95 6.61 30.08
CA VAL A 21 -17.53 7.85 29.55
C VAL A 21 -16.51 8.47 28.61
N PRO A 22 -16.83 8.65 27.32
CA PRO A 22 -15.97 9.36 26.40
C PRO A 22 -15.72 10.77 26.93
N ARG A 23 -14.45 11.12 27.16
CA ARG A 23 -14.08 12.49 27.53
C ARG A 23 -14.38 13.39 26.33
N CYS A 24 -15.26 14.37 26.51
CA CYS A 24 -15.51 15.38 25.49
C CYS A 24 -14.28 16.28 25.34
N VAL A 25 -13.35 15.88 24.48
CA VAL A 25 -12.32 16.78 23.98
C VAL A 25 -12.96 17.63 22.89
N PRO A 26 -12.97 18.96 23.01
CA PRO A 26 -13.53 19.81 21.96
C PRO A 26 -12.79 19.56 20.64
N SER A 27 -13.54 19.26 19.58
CA SER A 27 -12.99 18.81 18.29
C SER A 27 -11.93 19.76 17.74
N ARG A 28 -12.09 21.08 17.94
CA ARG A 28 -11.14 22.10 17.52
C ARG A 28 -9.78 21.98 18.22
N ALA A 29 -9.76 21.67 19.52
CA ALA A 29 -8.52 21.51 20.28
C ALA A 29 -7.77 20.25 19.84
N LEU A 30 -8.51 19.15 19.63
CA LEU A 30 -7.93 17.91 19.11
C LEU A 30 -7.33 18.12 17.71
N LEU A 31 -8.08 18.74 16.80
CA LEU A 31 -7.60 19.04 15.45
C LEU A 31 -6.34 19.91 15.48
N ALA A 32 -6.31 20.95 16.32
CA ALA A 32 -5.13 21.80 16.47
C ALA A 32 -3.89 21.03 16.97
N LEU A 33 -4.06 20.12 17.93
CA LEU A 33 -2.95 19.28 18.42
C LEU A 33 -2.46 18.31 17.35
N LEU A 34 -3.38 17.70 16.59
CA LEU A 34 -3.04 16.78 15.51
C LEU A 34 -2.31 17.51 14.37
N THR A 35 -2.82 18.66 13.92
CA THR A 35 -2.17 19.44 12.86
C THR A 35 -0.77 19.88 13.28
N GLN A 36 -0.59 20.32 14.52
CA GLN A 36 0.73 20.66 15.05
C GLN A 36 1.67 19.45 15.10
N ALA A 37 1.21 18.30 15.59
CA ALA A 37 2.02 17.08 15.66
C ALA A 37 2.39 16.52 14.28
N LEU A 38 1.52 16.70 13.28
CA LEU A 38 1.78 16.27 11.90
C LEU A 38 2.66 17.25 11.12
N ALA A 39 2.56 18.56 11.40
CA ALA A 39 3.41 19.57 10.78
C ALA A 39 4.87 19.47 11.24
N ALA A 40 5.10 19.17 12.52
CA ALA A 40 6.44 19.05 13.11
C ALA A 40 6.97 17.60 13.02
N ARG A 41 7.30 17.14 11.79
CA ARG A 41 7.91 15.82 11.56
C ARG A 41 9.20 15.67 12.39
N GLY A 42 9.37 14.52 13.03
CA GLY A 42 10.52 14.24 13.92
C GLY A 42 10.39 14.79 15.34
N SER A 43 9.34 15.56 15.66
CA SER A 43 9.09 16.02 17.04
C SER A 43 8.71 14.86 17.96
N ARG A 44 8.85 15.07 19.28
CA ARG A 44 8.39 14.09 20.30
C ARG A 44 6.89 13.80 20.16
N ALA A 45 6.08 14.82 19.90
CA ALA A 45 4.64 14.68 19.71
C ALA A 45 4.32 13.81 18.48
N HIS A 46 5.03 14.05 17.37
CA HIS A 46 4.92 13.23 16.16
C HIS A 46 5.28 11.76 16.42
N ALA A 47 6.41 11.51 17.09
CA ALA A 47 6.85 10.15 17.42
C ALA A 47 5.88 9.44 18.38
N GLN A 48 5.28 10.16 19.34
CA GLN A 48 4.26 9.61 20.24
C GLN A 48 2.99 9.25 19.48
N LEU A 49 2.54 10.10 18.55
CA LEU A 49 1.38 9.84 17.70
C LEU A 49 1.60 8.58 16.84
N LEU A 50 2.74 8.48 16.15
CA LEU A 50 3.08 7.31 15.32
C LEU A 50 3.10 6.01 16.14
N ARG A 51 3.74 6.03 17.32
CA ARG A 51 3.77 4.86 18.22
C ARG A 51 2.37 4.45 18.65
N ALA A 52 1.51 5.43 18.99
CA ALA A 52 0.15 5.15 19.39
C ALA A 52 -0.69 4.55 18.24
N LEU A 53 -0.52 5.04 17.01
CA LEU A 53 -1.17 4.49 15.82
C LEU A 53 -0.72 3.05 15.54
N LEU A 54 0.60 2.80 15.58
CA LEU A 54 1.15 1.47 15.29
C LEU A 54 0.92 0.44 16.40
N ALA A 55 0.58 0.90 17.62
CA ALA A 55 0.20 0.02 18.73
C ALA A 55 -1.28 -0.41 18.69
N GLN A 56 -2.08 0.13 17.77
CA GLN A 56 -3.48 -0.27 17.61
C GLN A 56 -3.56 -1.73 17.16
N ARG A 57 -4.39 -2.52 17.85
CA ARG A 57 -4.66 -3.92 17.50
C ARG A 57 -5.97 -4.00 16.74
N ALA A 58 -6.03 -4.85 15.71
CA ALA A 58 -7.27 -5.15 15.02
C ALA A 58 -8.30 -5.72 16.00
N HIS A 59 -9.57 -5.37 15.80
CA HIS A 59 -10.66 -5.98 16.54
C HIS A 59 -10.76 -7.47 16.15
N PRO A 60 -11.07 -8.41 17.06
CA PRO A 60 -11.13 -9.83 16.72
C PRO A 60 -12.08 -10.17 15.56
N ALA A 61 -13.21 -9.44 15.45
CA ALA A 61 -14.13 -9.61 14.32
C ALA A 61 -13.53 -9.15 12.99
N ASP A 62 -12.75 -8.07 13.00
CA ASP A 62 -12.06 -7.54 11.82
C ASP A 62 -10.97 -8.50 11.35
N ASP A 63 -10.24 -9.10 12.30
CA ASP A 63 -9.19 -10.09 12.02
C ASP A 63 -9.76 -11.35 11.34
N LEU A 64 -10.92 -11.83 11.79
CA LEU A 64 -11.61 -12.97 11.16
C LEU A 64 -12.11 -12.64 9.74
N LEU A 65 -12.59 -11.41 9.52
CA LEU A 65 -13.10 -10.98 8.22
C LEU A 65 -11.98 -10.60 7.24
N TYR A 66 -10.78 -10.30 7.76
CA TYR A 66 -9.67 -9.79 6.97
C TYR A 66 -9.32 -10.70 5.79
N THR A 67 -9.28 -12.03 6.01
CA THR A 67 -8.98 -13.02 4.97
C THR A 67 -10.21 -13.59 4.27
N ALA A 68 -11.43 -13.23 4.69
CA ALA A 68 -12.66 -13.81 4.13
C ALA A 68 -12.83 -13.50 2.62
N HIS A 69 -12.19 -12.42 2.15
CA HIS A 69 -12.17 -12.02 0.75
C HIS A 69 -10.85 -12.29 0.04
N ALA A 70 -9.86 -12.89 0.73
CA ALA A 70 -8.66 -13.34 0.07
C ALA A 70 -9.05 -14.53 -0.82
N ASP A 71 -8.87 -14.42 -2.13
CA ASP A 71 -9.10 -15.51 -3.07
C ASP A 71 -8.26 -16.72 -2.64
N THR A 72 -8.90 -17.71 -2.01
CA THR A 72 -8.24 -18.93 -1.50
C THR A 72 -7.60 -19.74 -2.62
N THR A 73 -7.95 -19.46 -3.88
CA THR A 73 -7.29 -20.00 -5.08
C THR A 73 -5.82 -19.57 -5.18
N SER A 74 -5.47 -18.35 -4.71
CA SER A 74 -4.08 -17.85 -4.63
C SER A 74 -3.27 -18.46 -3.47
N LEU A 75 -3.96 -19.06 -2.49
CA LEU A 75 -3.35 -19.72 -1.33
C LEU A 75 -3.00 -21.18 -1.58
N THR A 76 -3.29 -21.72 -2.78
CA THR A 76 -2.82 -23.06 -3.15
C THR A 76 -1.33 -22.99 -3.49
N PRO A 77 -0.44 -23.65 -2.72
CA PRO A 77 1.00 -23.47 -2.88
C PRO A 77 1.53 -24.03 -4.21
N HIS A 78 0.70 -24.77 -4.94
CA HIS A 78 1.05 -25.43 -6.18
C HIS A 78 -0.17 -25.46 -7.09
N HIS A 79 -0.39 -24.42 -7.89
CA HIS A 79 -1.19 -24.55 -9.10
C HIS A 79 -0.21 -24.99 -10.21
N PRO A 80 0.00 -26.30 -10.44
CA PRO A 80 1.08 -26.81 -11.29
C PRO A 80 1.09 -26.19 -12.70
N PRO A 81 -0.05 -25.91 -13.36
CA PRO A 81 0.01 -25.31 -14.69
C PRO A 81 0.37 -23.81 -14.64
N LEU A 82 0.10 -23.09 -13.55
CA LEU A 82 0.61 -21.70 -13.41
C LEU A 82 2.13 -21.71 -13.22
N HIS A 83 2.65 -22.62 -12.41
CA HIS A 83 4.11 -22.75 -12.24
C HIS A 83 4.80 -23.13 -13.55
N ALA A 84 4.26 -24.10 -14.28
CA ALA A 84 4.78 -24.50 -15.60
C ALA A 84 4.72 -23.33 -16.61
N LEU A 85 3.64 -22.56 -16.61
CA LEU A 85 3.51 -21.36 -17.45
C LEU A 85 4.55 -20.29 -17.08
N VAL A 86 4.69 -19.95 -15.80
CA VAL A 86 5.68 -18.99 -15.32
C VAL A 86 7.09 -19.46 -15.71
N TYR A 87 7.40 -20.74 -15.51
CA TYR A 87 8.68 -21.31 -15.91
C TYR A 87 8.93 -21.14 -17.41
N ALA A 88 7.98 -21.52 -18.26
CA ALA A 88 8.11 -21.40 -19.72
C ALA A 88 8.32 -19.94 -20.16
N VAL A 89 7.56 -19.00 -19.60
CA VAL A 89 7.71 -17.56 -19.88
C VAL A 89 9.09 -17.04 -19.47
N VAL A 90 9.58 -17.44 -18.28
CA VAL A 90 10.92 -17.07 -17.81
C VAL A 90 12.01 -17.62 -18.73
N GLN A 91 11.87 -18.85 -19.23
CA GLN A 91 12.83 -19.41 -20.20
C GLN A 91 12.87 -18.58 -21.49
N VAL A 92 11.72 -18.13 -22.00
CA VAL A 92 11.66 -17.24 -23.17
C VAL A 92 12.37 -15.91 -22.87
N PHE A 93 12.16 -15.29 -21.71
CA PHE A 93 12.84 -14.04 -21.40
C PHE A 93 14.36 -14.20 -21.28
N ARG A 94 14.81 -15.28 -20.63
CA ARG A 94 16.23 -15.60 -20.50
C ARG A 94 16.88 -15.89 -21.86
N SER A 95 16.19 -16.57 -22.77
CA SER A 95 16.69 -16.81 -24.12
C SER A 95 16.85 -15.52 -24.94
N HIS A 96 16.11 -14.47 -24.61
CA HIS A 96 16.27 -13.12 -25.19
C HIS A 96 17.28 -12.23 -24.44
N GLY A 97 18.05 -12.81 -23.51
CA GLY A 97 19.10 -12.14 -22.75
C GLY A 97 18.59 -11.21 -21.66
N ALA A 98 17.35 -11.37 -21.21
CA ALA A 98 16.85 -10.61 -20.06
C ALA A 98 17.24 -11.28 -18.73
N ALA A 99 17.55 -10.44 -17.74
CA ALA A 99 17.82 -10.87 -16.38
C ALA A 99 16.65 -10.50 -15.45
N GLU A 100 16.48 -11.27 -14.38
CA GLU A 100 15.49 -10.93 -13.36
C GLU A 100 15.92 -9.68 -12.60
N LEU A 101 15.01 -8.71 -12.46
CA LEU A 101 15.27 -7.50 -11.68
C LEU A 101 14.00 -7.00 -11.03
N LEU A 102 13.94 -7.11 -9.71
CA LEU A 102 12.85 -6.60 -8.88
C LEU A 102 13.32 -5.36 -8.11
N PRO A 103 12.69 -4.19 -8.32
CA PRO A 103 12.87 -3.02 -7.47
C PRO A 103 12.43 -3.31 -6.02
N PRO A 104 12.80 -2.45 -5.05
CA PRO A 104 12.31 -2.56 -3.68
C PRO A 104 10.77 -2.62 -3.64
N LEU A 105 10.24 -3.55 -2.84
CA LEU A 105 8.79 -3.77 -2.71
C LEU A 105 8.05 -2.51 -2.28
N LEU A 106 8.55 -1.85 -1.21
CA LEU A 106 7.98 -0.61 -0.72
C LEU A 106 8.63 0.57 -1.42
N THR A 107 7.81 1.37 -2.09
CA THR A 107 8.24 2.58 -2.77
C THR A 107 7.72 3.81 -2.02
N PRO A 108 8.58 4.79 -1.66
CA PRO A 108 8.12 6.05 -1.06
C PRO A 108 7.09 6.75 -1.94
N MET A 109 6.10 7.39 -1.30
CA MET A 109 5.05 8.12 -2.00
C MET A 109 5.61 9.29 -2.81
N GLY A 110 5.11 9.45 -4.04
CA GLY A 110 5.39 10.55 -4.95
C GLY A 110 4.19 10.82 -5.87
N GLU A 111 4.21 11.93 -6.60
CA GLU A 111 3.04 12.45 -7.34
C GLU A 111 2.43 11.44 -8.34
N ALA A 112 3.26 10.63 -9.02
CA ALA A 112 2.81 9.58 -9.94
C ALA A 112 1.85 8.56 -9.30
N TRP A 113 1.92 8.37 -7.98
CA TRP A 113 1.12 7.41 -7.23
C TRP A 113 -0.19 8.01 -6.71
N GLU A 114 -0.30 9.34 -6.63
CA GLU A 114 -1.51 10.01 -6.12
C GLU A 114 -2.72 9.83 -7.03
N ALA A 115 -2.48 9.66 -8.33
CA ALA A 115 -3.53 9.39 -9.32
C ALA A 115 -4.20 8.01 -9.14
N ARG A 116 -3.62 7.10 -8.35
CA ARG A 116 -4.15 5.75 -8.13
C ARG A 116 -4.89 5.68 -6.80
N SER A 117 -6.19 5.91 -6.86
CA SER A 117 -7.07 5.92 -5.69
C SER A 117 -7.16 4.57 -4.98
N ASP A 118 -6.90 3.47 -5.67
CA ASP A 118 -6.92 2.09 -5.16
C ASP A 118 -5.49 1.56 -4.86
N ALA A 119 -4.48 2.42 -4.75
CA ALA A 119 -3.13 1.99 -4.39
C ALA A 119 -2.98 1.80 -2.88
N VAL A 120 -2.52 0.62 -2.47
CA VAL A 120 -2.33 0.28 -1.05
C VAL A 120 -1.22 1.14 -0.45
N ARG A 121 -1.55 1.86 0.64
CA ARG A 121 -0.64 2.72 1.39
C ARG A 121 -0.21 2.06 2.69
N VAL A 122 1.09 2.10 2.99
CA VAL A 122 1.69 1.55 4.20
C VAL A 122 2.44 2.65 4.93
N LEU A 123 2.08 2.90 6.18
CA LEU A 123 2.80 3.80 7.06
C LEU A 123 3.93 3.03 7.77
N THR A 124 5.17 3.46 7.57
CA THR A 124 6.33 2.89 8.24
C THR A 124 6.50 3.46 9.65
N ALA A 125 7.26 2.76 10.50
CA ALA A 125 7.56 3.22 11.87
C ALA A 125 8.31 4.56 11.93
N SER A 126 9.00 4.94 10.86
CA SER A 126 9.66 6.25 10.72
C SER A 126 8.72 7.39 10.33
N GLY A 127 7.44 7.09 10.05
CA GLY A 127 6.46 8.09 9.59
C GLY A 127 6.45 8.31 8.07
N THR A 128 7.25 7.55 7.32
CA THR A 128 7.21 7.58 5.85
C THR A 128 6.03 6.77 5.35
N VAL A 129 5.24 7.36 4.44
CA VAL A 129 4.21 6.64 3.69
C VAL A 129 4.85 6.02 2.44
N CYS A 130 4.69 4.71 2.31
CA CYS A 130 5.11 3.94 1.16
C CYS A 130 3.90 3.29 0.50
N HIS A 131 4.06 2.83 -0.73
CA HIS A 131 3.09 2.00 -1.42
C HIS A 131 3.64 0.59 -1.65
N LEU A 132 2.72 -0.38 -1.62
CA LEU A 132 2.96 -1.68 -2.27
C LEU A 132 2.92 -1.49 -3.79
N PRO A 133 3.57 -2.37 -4.57
CA PRO A 133 3.61 -2.24 -6.02
C PRO A 133 2.19 -2.39 -6.57
N TYR A 134 1.68 -1.32 -7.20
CA TYR A 134 0.42 -1.37 -7.94
C TYR A 134 0.59 -2.07 -9.31
N ASP A 135 1.77 -1.88 -9.90
CA ASP A 135 2.27 -2.56 -11.10
C ASP A 135 3.79 -2.78 -10.96
N LEU A 136 4.37 -3.54 -11.89
CA LEU A 136 5.80 -3.84 -11.89
C LEU A 136 6.67 -2.78 -12.60
N ARG A 137 6.08 -1.83 -13.32
CA ARG A 137 6.81 -0.90 -14.21
C ARG A 137 7.18 0.40 -13.52
N LEU A 138 6.29 0.97 -12.71
CA LEU A 138 6.52 2.24 -12.03
C LEU A 138 7.64 2.13 -10.98
N PRO A 139 7.72 1.08 -10.14
CA PRO A 139 8.88 0.88 -9.25
C PRO A 139 10.20 0.72 -10.03
N PHE A 140 10.14 0.12 -11.22
CA PHE A 140 11.31 -0.05 -12.07
C PHE A 140 11.75 1.26 -12.71
N ALA A 141 10.82 2.03 -13.27
CA ALA A 141 11.10 3.36 -13.79
C ALA A 141 11.75 4.25 -12.73
N ARG A 142 11.27 4.19 -11.48
CA ARG A 142 11.89 4.88 -10.34
C ARG A 142 13.32 4.41 -10.09
N LEU A 143 13.57 3.10 -10.06
CA LEU A 143 14.92 2.55 -9.90
C LEU A 143 15.85 3.04 -11.01
N VAL A 144 15.38 3.04 -12.25
CA VAL A 144 16.12 3.52 -13.43
C VAL A 144 16.48 4.99 -13.29
N ALA A 145 15.51 5.83 -12.92
CA ALA A 145 15.71 7.26 -12.71
C ALA A 145 16.78 7.56 -11.65
N HIS A 146 16.76 6.84 -10.52
CA HIS A 146 17.72 7.07 -9.44
C HIS A 146 19.11 6.46 -9.66
N THR A 147 19.19 5.32 -10.36
CA THR A 147 20.47 4.63 -10.60
C THR A 147 21.18 5.10 -11.87
N GLY A 148 20.47 5.80 -12.76
CA GLY A 148 20.99 6.19 -14.06
C GLY A 148 21.18 5.01 -15.02
N LEU A 149 20.44 3.91 -14.83
CA LEU A 149 20.54 2.72 -15.67
C LEU A 149 20.22 3.04 -17.14
N ARG A 150 21.22 2.94 -18.02
CA ARG A 150 21.09 3.35 -19.44
C ARG A 150 20.78 2.22 -20.41
N ARG A 151 21.09 0.98 -20.03
CA ARG A 151 20.86 -0.22 -20.84
C ARG A 151 20.47 -1.37 -19.93
N ALA A 152 19.36 -2.02 -20.25
CA ALA A 152 18.93 -3.22 -19.56
C ALA A 152 17.93 -3.98 -20.43
N ARG A 153 17.92 -5.30 -20.30
CA ARG A 153 16.77 -6.13 -20.62
C ARG A 153 16.42 -6.84 -19.33
N ARG A 154 15.25 -6.56 -18.79
CA ARG A 154 14.84 -7.18 -17.53
C ARG A 154 13.53 -7.90 -17.67
N TYR A 155 13.31 -8.87 -16.80
CA TYR A 155 11.99 -9.40 -16.52
C TYR A 155 11.70 -9.35 -15.02
N ALA A 156 10.42 -9.40 -14.67
CA ALA A 156 9.92 -9.51 -13.32
C ALA A 156 8.62 -10.32 -13.32
N VAL A 157 8.52 -11.32 -12.46
CA VAL A 157 7.27 -12.02 -12.15
C VAL A 157 7.03 -11.82 -10.66
N SER A 158 6.01 -11.03 -10.28
CA SER A 158 5.81 -10.66 -8.89
C SER A 158 4.37 -10.26 -8.59
N ARG A 159 4.07 -10.18 -7.29
CA ARG A 159 2.75 -9.81 -6.78
C ARG A 159 2.57 -8.30 -6.82
N VAL A 160 1.39 -7.86 -7.22
CA VAL A 160 0.94 -6.48 -7.14
C VAL A 160 -0.31 -6.37 -6.29
N PHE A 161 -0.53 -5.21 -5.68
CA PHE A 161 -1.52 -5.03 -4.63
C PHE A 161 -2.40 -3.82 -4.90
N ARG A 162 -3.71 -4.01 -4.72
CA ARG A 162 -4.73 -2.97 -4.93
C ARG A 162 -5.76 -3.03 -3.81
N GLU A 163 -6.20 -1.87 -3.33
CA GLU A 163 -7.28 -1.79 -2.37
C GLU A 163 -8.57 -2.33 -2.99
N LEU A 164 -9.36 -3.05 -2.20
CA LEU A 164 -10.69 -3.44 -2.63
C LEU A 164 -11.59 -2.21 -2.56
N ALA A 165 -12.15 -1.78 -3.69
CA ALA A 165 -13.06 -0.65 -3.71
C ALA A 165 -14.20 -0.88 -2.69
N PRO A 166 -14.58 0.14 -1.89
CA PRO A 166 -15.65 0.00 -0.92
C PRO A 166 -16.94 -0.37 -1.66
N ARG A 167 -17.49 -1.56 -1.37
CA ARG A 167 -18.61 -2.15 -2.13
C ARG A 167 -19.97 -1.49 -1.86
N THR A 168 -20.01 -0.31 -1.25
CA THR A 168 -21.27 0.40 -0.98
C THR A 168 -21.18 1.89 -1.32
N PRO A 169 -21.85 2.36 -2.39
CA PRO A 169 -22.06 3.79 -2.66
C PRO A 169 -23.05 4.47 -1.69
N HIS A 170 -23.51 3.75 -0.64
CA HIS A 170 -24.51 4.20 0.34
C HIS A 170 -24.06 4.01 1.79
N ALA A 171 -22.75 4.05 2.06
CA ALA A 171 -22.28 4.30 3.42
C ALA A 171 -22.60 5.77 3.77
N THR A 172 -23.81 6.00 4.25
CA THR A 172 -24.27 7.27 4.79
C THR A 172 -23.31 7.75 5.87
N LEU A 173 -22.97 9.02 5.75
CA LEU A 173 -22.22 9.85 6.68
C LEU A 173 -22.52 9.49 8.15
N GLY A 174 -21.67 8.67 8.80
CA GLY A 174 -21.71 8.49 10.25
C GLY A 174 -21.42 7.10 10.81
N THR A 175 -21.52 6.02 10.05
CA THR A 175 -21.33 4.66 10.62
C THR A 175 -20.37 3.78 9.83
N HIS A 176 -19.24 3.50 10.49
CA HIS A 176 -18.26 2.44 10.27
C HIS A 176 -17.50 2.45 8.94
N SER A 177 -16.18 2.67 9.06
CA SER A 177 -15.16 2.33 8.07
C SER A 177 -15.52 1.01 7.36
N PRO A 178 -15.33 0.89 6.03
CA PRO A 178 -15.44 -0.41 5.37
C PRO A 178 -14.60 -1.41 6.16
N ALA A 179 -15.16 -2.60 6.41
CA ALA A 179 -14.47 -3.64 7.16
C ALA A 179 -13.07 -3.84 6.56
N PRO A 180 -12.01 -3.89 7.38
CA PRO A 180 -10.67 -4.06 6.87
C PRO A 180 -10.60 -5.37 6.10
N ALA A 181 -10.28 -5.27 4.81
CA ALA A 181 -10.18 -6.40 3.91
C ALA A 181 -8.73 -6.52 3.43
N HIS A 182 -8.25 -7.76 3.29
CA HIS A 182 -6.98 -8.03 2.65
C HIS A 182 -6.97 -7.39 1.24
N PRO A 183 -5.93 -6.61 0.89
CA PRO A 183 -5.83 -6.05 -0.45
C PRO A 183 -5.92 -7.12 -1.53
N ARG A 184 -6.48 -6.78 -2.69
CA ARG A 184 -6.46 -7.70 -3.82
C ARG A 184 -5.01 -7.90 -4.26
N GLU A 185 -4.63 -9.16 -4.39
CA GLU A 185 -3.32 -9.56 -4.87
C GLU A 185 -3.43 -10.14 -6.28
N ALA A 186 -2.54 -9.75 -7.19
CA ALA A 186 -2.45 -10.34 -8.52
C ALA A 186 -1.00 -10.66 -8.85
N LEU A 187 -0.77 -11.78 -9.54
CA LEU A 187 0.53 -12.11 -10.11
C LEU A 187 0.66 -11.39 -11.46
N GLU A 188 1.62 -10.49 -11.57
CA GLU A 188 1.98 -9.81 -12.82
C GLU A 188 3.32 -10.32 -13.35
N CYS A 189 3.49 -10.14 -14.65
CA CYS A 189 4.71 -10.45 -15.37
C CYS A 189 5.05 -9.27 -16.29
N ALA A 190 6.28 -8.77 -16.20
CA ALA A 190 6.77 -7.66 -17.01
C ALA A 190 8.11 -8.01 -17.65
N PHE A 191 8.28 -7.54 -18.88
CA PHE A 191 9.54 -7.53 -19.61
C PHE A 191 9.78 -6.10 -20.09
N ASP A 192 10.93 -5.53 -19.75
CA ASP A 192 11.25 -4.13 -20.06
C ASP A 192 12.64 -4.03 -20.70
N ILE A 193 12.74 -3.19 -21.73
CA ILE A 193 14.01 -2.87 -22.39
C ILE A 193 14.34 -1.40 -22.14
N ILE A 194 15.54 -1.14 -21.65
CA ILE A 194 16.13 0.20 -21.61
C ILE A 194 17.22 0.24 -22.67
N SER A 195 17.16 1.25 -23.53
CA SER A 195 18.20 1.57 -24.48
C SER A 195 18.46 3.07 -24.46
N PRO A 196 19.71 3.52 -24.67
CA PRO A 196 19.98 4.94 -24.84
C PRO A 196 19.25 5.41 -26.09
N ASN A 197 18.63 6.57 -26.01
CA ASN A 197 17.96 7.22 -27.13
C ASN A 197 19.01 7.51 -28.22
N ARG A 198 19.14 6.61 -29.20
CA ARG A 198 19.92 6.86 -30.41
C ARG A 198 19.04 7.78 -31.23
N GLY A 199 19.39 9.07 -31.31
CA GLY A 199 18.56 10.12 -31.89
C GLY A 199 17.74 9.64 -33.09
N GLN A 200 16.42 9.87 -33.03
CA GLN A 200 15.40 9.70 -34.07
C GLN A 200 15.94 9.17 -35.40
N ASN A 201 16.21 7.86 -35.46
CA ASN A 201 16.32 7.18 -36.74
C ASN A 201 14.96 6.52 -36.97
N PRO A 202 14.14 6.99 -37.93
CA PRO A 202 12.76 6.53 -38.12
C PRO A 202 12.65 5.03 -38.45
N ASN A 203 13.77 4.37 -38.75
CA ASN A 203 13.85 2.94 -39.06
C ASN A 203 14.25 2.06 -37.86
N VAL A 204 14.49 2.64 -36.68
CA VAL A 204 14.81 1.86 -35.47
C VAL A 204 13.56 1.77 -34.61
N PHE A 205 12.94 0.59 -34.60
CA PHE A 205 11.86 0.22 -33.70
C PHE A 205 12.33 0.41 -32.25
N CYS A 206 11.90 1.48 -31.58
CA CYS A 206 12.11 1.72 -30.16
C CYS A 206 10.93 1.06 -29.40
N PRO A 207 11.11 -0.11 -28.76
CA PRO A 207 9.96 -0.93 -28.38
C PRO A 207 9.11 -0.36 -27.23
N ASP A 208 9.60 0.59 -26.44
CA ASP A 208 8.95 0.95 -25.17
C ASP A 208 9.05 2.44 -24.79
N ASP A 209 8.08 3.23 -25.26
CA ASP A 209 7.85 4.62 -24.78
C ASP A 209 7.30 4.64 -23.34
N LYS A 210 6.82 3.51 -22.82
CA LYS A 210 6.14 3.44 -21.51
C LYS A 210 7.08 3.61 -20.33
N VAL A 211 8.27 3.01 -20.35
CA VAL A 211 9.26 3.18 -19.26
C VAL A 211 9.75 4.62 -19.24
N ILE A 212 10.00 5.21 -20.41
CA ILE A 212 10.39 6.63 -20.54
C ILE A 212 9.28 7.55 -20.01
N PHE A 213 8.01 7.25 -20.33
CA PHE A 213 6.86 7.97 -19.79
C PHE A 213 6.81 7.90 -18.26
N TYR A 214 6.95 6.71 -17.68
CA TYR A 214 6.97 6.56 -16.21
C TYR A 214 8.18 7.24 -15.57
N VAL A 215 9.37 7.19 -16.19
CA VAL A 215 10.55 7.91 -15.69
C VAL A 215 10.28 9.42 -15.59
N ARG A 216 9.58 10.00 -16.59
CA ARG A 216 9.17 11.42 -16.57
C ARG A 216 8.09 11.73 -15.53
N GLN A 217 7.31 10.75 -15.10
CA GLN A 217 6.29 10.95 -14.05
C GLN A 217 6.87 10.80 -12.64
N VAL A 218 8.00 10.10 -12.50
CA VAL A 218 8.64 9.84 -11.20
C VAL A 218 9.64 10.93 -10.80
N LEU A 219 10.21 11.63 -11.79
CA LEU A 219 11.06 12.82 -11.62
C LEU A 219 10.19 14.07 -11.55
#